data_AF-A0A1Z8WGX3-F1
#
_entry.id   AF-A0A1Z8WGX3-F1
#
_cell.length_a   1.000
_cell.length_b   1.000
_cell.length_c   1.000
_cell.angle_alpha   90.00
_cell.angle_beta   90.00
_cell.angle_gamma   90.00
#
_symmetry.space_group_name_H-M   'P 1'
#
loop_
_entity.id
_entity.type
_entity.pdbx_description
1 polymer ?
#
loop_
_entity_poly.entity_id
_entity_poly.type
_entity_poly.pdbx_seq_one_letter_code
_entity_poly.pdbx_strand_id
1 'polypeptide(L)' 'MGRTRKNQTKICSVTGLETSVNNFYNNQTHVKAVDNLRRNSNATKTQLTRMFNQINQYS' A
#
# COMPACT_ATOMS: atom_id res chain seq x y z
N MET A 1 -13.28 -12.41 28.81
CA MET A 1 -13.22 -11.32 27.81
C MET A 1 -11.91 -11.44 27.05
N GLY A 2 -11.95 -11.92 25.80
CA GLY A 2 -10.74 -12.03 24.98
C GLY A 2 -10.23 -10.64 24.61
N ARG A 3 -8.94 -10.37 24.80
CA ARG A 3 -8.30 -9.11 24.38
C ARG A 3 -8.66 -8.84 22.92
N THR A 4 -9.29 -7.70 22.64
CA THR A 4 -9.40 -7.15 21.30
C THR A 4 -7.98 -7.05 20.74
N ARG A 5 -7.64 -7.94 19.79
CA ARG A 5 -6.35 -7.87 19.10
C ARG A 5 -6.31 -6.55 18.37
N LYS A 6 -5.31 -5.70 18.65
CA LYS A 6 -5.07 -4.49 17.87
C LYS A 6 -4.97 -4.90 16.40
N ASN A 7 -5.75 -4.25 15.53
CA ASN A 7 -5.66 -4.45 14.09
C ASN A 7 -4.19 -4.28 13.69
N GLN A 8 -3.62 -5.33 13.10
CA GLN A 8 -2.25 -5.27 12.61
C GLN A 8 -2.26 -4.39 11.35
N THR A 9 -1.55 -3.27 11.41
CA THR A 9 -1.36 -2.36 10.29
C THR A 9 0.08 -2.45 9.77
N LYS A 10 0.26 -2.12 8.50
CA LYS A 10 1.55 -2.09 7.81
C LYS A 10 1.55 -0.92 6.83
N ILE A 11 2.73 -0.35 6.63
CA ILE A 11 2.95 0.73 5.67
C ILE A 11 3.23 0.13 4.29
N CYS A 12 2.53 0.65 3.28
CA CYS A 12 2.78 0.32 1.88
C CYS A 12 4.03 1.04 1.37
N SER A 13 5.04 0.30 0.89
CA SER A 13 6.28 0.90 0.39
C SER A 13 6.12 1.73 -0.89
N VAL A 14 5.02 1.57 -1.62
CA VAL A 14 4.80 2.30 -2.89
C VAL A 14 4.01 3.58 -2.66
N THR A 15 3.03 3.56 -1.76
CA THR A 15 2.13 4.69 -1.51
C THR A 15 2.44 5.47 -0.23
N GLY A 16 3.22 4.89 0.69
CA GLY A 16 3.44 5.45 2.03
C GLY A 16 2.25 5.32 2.99
N LEU A 17 1.12 4.76 2.53
CA LEU A 17 -0.10 4.66 3.33
C LEU A 17 -0.03 3.49 4.31
N GLU A 18 -0.41 3.74 5.56
CA GLU A 18 -0.63 2.71 6.57
C GLU A 18 -2.03 2.11 6.39
N THR A 19 -2.09 0.78 6.27
CA THR A 19 -3.37 0.06 6.20
C THR A 19 -3.29 -1.31 6.85
N SER A 20 -4.42 -1.99 7.00
CA SER A 20 -4.47 -3.34 7.58
C SER A 20 -3.64 -4.34 6.77
N VAL A 21 -2.92 -5.23 7.46
CA VAL A 21 -2.15 -6.34 6.84
C VAL A 21 -2.98 -7.20 5.88
N ASN A 22 -4.30 -7.27 6.05
CA ASN A 22 -5.20 -8.03 5.17
C ASN A 22 -5.25 -7.46 3.73
N ASN A 23 -4.95 -6.17 3.59
CA ASN A 23 -4.87 -5.49 2.29
C ASN A 23 -3.56 -5.76 1.56
N PHE A 24 -2.62 -6.48 2.17
CA PHE A 24 -1.34 -6.87 1.57
C PHE A 24 -1.40 -8.32 1.10
N TYR A 25 -0.64 -8.64 0.06
CA TYR A 25 -0.33 -10.04 -0.24
C TYR A 25 0.60 -10.61 0.83
N ASN A 26 0.54 -11.93 1.04
CA ASN A 26 1.40 -12.58 2.02
C ASN A 26 2.88 -12.30 1.69
N ASN A 27 3.68 -11.96 2.71
CA ASN A 27 5.09 -11.60 2.56
C ASN A 27 5.41 -10.40 1.64
N GLN A 28 4.43 -9.58 1.25
CA GLN A 28 4.65 -8.41 0.38
C GLN A 28 4.63 -7.10 1.17
N THR A 29 5.21 -6.06 0.57
CA THR A 29 5.27 -4.69 1.13
C THR A 29 4.36 -3.69 0.43
N HIS A 30 3.63 -4.12 -0.59
CA HIS A 30 2.65 -3.30 -1.31
C HIS A 30 1.22 -3.84 -1.10
N VAL A 31 0.25 -2.94 -1.10
CA VAL A 31 -1.16 -3.30 -1.02
C VAL A 31 -1.65 -3.92 -2.33
N LYS A 32 -2.62 -4.84 -2.26
CA LYS A 32 -3.18 -5.56 -3.40
C LYS A 32 -3.72 -4.61 -4.48
N ALA A 33 -4.38 -3.52 -4.06
CA ALA A 33 -4.92 -2.52 -4.97
C ALA A 33 -3.83 -1.83 -5.82
N VAL A 34 -2.68 -1.52 -5.22
CA VAL A 34 -1.56 -0.86 -5.91
C VAL A 34 -0.86 -1.84 -6.84
N ASP A 35 -0.72 -3.10 -6.45
CA ASP A 35 -0.22 -4.15 -7.36
C ASP A 35 -1.18 -4.37 -8.55
N ASN A 36 -2.48 -4.41 -8.31
CA ASN A 36 -3.49 -4.51 -9.36
C ASN A 36 -3.41 -3.32 -10.31
N LEU A 37 -3.29 -2.09 -9.81
CA LEU A 37 -3.09 -0.90 -10.64
C LEU A 37 -1.81 -1.02 -11.48
N ARG A 38 -0.70 -1.46 -10.87
CA ARG A 38 0.56 -1.71 -11.58
C ARG A 38 0.39 -2.68 -12.75
N ARG A 39 -0.34 -3.78 -12.53
CA ARG A 39 -0.58 -4.83 -13.52
C ARG A 39 -1.52 -4.38 -14.65
N ASN A 40 -2.57 -3.65 -14.33
CA ASN A 40 -3.57 -3.21 -15.32
C ASN A 40 -3.11 -1.99 -16.12
N SER A 41 -2.25 -1.14 -15.57
CA SER A 41 -1.79 0.09 -16.22
C SER A 41 -0.38 -0.02 -16.81
N ASN A 42 0.29 -1.16 -16.66
CA ASN A 42 1.71 -1.34 -17.00
C ASN A 42 2.66 -0.29 -16.39
N ALA A 43 2.21 0.44 -15.36
CA ALA A 43 3.01 1.46 -14.69
C ALA A 43 4.16 0.80 -13.93
N THR A 44 5.34 1.40 -13.95
CA THR A 44 6.48 0.91 -13.17
C THR A 44 6.34 1.29 -11.69
N LYS A 45 7.01 0.53 -10.81
CA LYS A 45 7.04 0.83 -9.37
C LYS A 45 7.52 2.26 -9.10
N THR A 46 8.54 2.71 -9.82
CA THR A 46 9.11 4.06 -9.67
C THR A 46 8.15 5.15 -10.14
N GLN A 47 7.39 4.93 -11.21
CA GLN A 47 6.33 5.85 -11.64
C GLN A 47 5.25 5.98 -10.58
N LEU A 48 4.74 4.87 -10.05
CA LEU A 48 3.73 4.89 -8.99
C LEU A 48 4.25 5.60 -7.74
N THR A 49 5.46 5.27 -7.26
CA THR A 49 6.06 5.94 -6.10
C THR A 49 6.19 7.45 -6.33
N ARG A 50 6.60 7.90 -7.52
CA ARG A 50 6.65 9.34 -7.84
C ARG A 50 5.27 9.99 -7.82
N MET A 51 4.27 9.34 -8.42
CA MET A 51 2.89 9.84 -8.45
C MET A 51 2.31 9.99 -7.04
N PHE A 52 2.49 8.98 -6.17
CA PHE A 52 1.98 9.05 -4.79
C PHE A 52 2.77 10.05 -3.92
N ASN A 53 4.07 10.22 -4.16
CA ASN A 53 4.84 11.28 -3.49
C ASN A 53 4.35 12.67 -3.89
N GLN A 54 4.05 12.89 -5.18
CA GLN A 54 3.46 14.15 -5.65
C GLN A 54 2.09 14.39 -5.00
N ILE A 55 1.21 13.40 -4.97
CA ILE A 55 -0.11 13.53 -4.35
C ILE A 55 0.01 13.92 -2.86
N ASN A 56 0.93 13.30 -2.11
CA ASN A 56 1.18 13.67 -0.71
C ASN A 56 1.74 15.10 -0.55
N GLN A 57 2.47 15.62 -1.54
CA GLN A 57 3.02 16.98 -1.52
C GLN A 57 1.97 18.05 -1.85
N TYR A 58 0.96 17.71 -2.64
CA TYR A 58 -0.13 18.62 -3.02
C TYR A 58 -1.38 18.49 -2.15
N SER A 59 -1.36 17.60 -1.14
CA SER A 59 -2.43 17.37 -0.17
C SER A 59 -2.38 18.33 1.00
#